data_AF-A0A8T4ZQJ8-F1
#
_entry.id   AF-A0A8T4ZQJ8-F1
#
_cell.length_a   1.000
_cell.length_b   1.000
_cell.length_c   1.000
_cell.angle_alpha   90.00
_cell.angle_beta   90.00
_cell.angle_gamma   90.00
#
_symmetry.space_group_name_H-M   'P 1'
#
loop_
_entity.id
_entity.type
_entity.pdbx_description
1 polymer ?
#
loop_
_entity_poly.entity_id
_entity_poly.type
_entity_poly.pdbx_seq_one_letter_code
_entity_poly.pdbx_strand_id
1 'polypeptide(L)'
;MENVISKLFYSNHLYMKNLWRYIELLANNITHPLFKILPNGIWKVSVLAEPIGRKSIRKTLENLKAYINLKSDLLKIEEKCFYEMLENIRKDINIKDKKEIDFLSAVLDYSNGVSDFIRALLLYVEALESYISELDETFDSLLEDAKKSAEQQMQEIPRDKPSFYG
;
A
#
# COMPACT_ATOMS: atom_id res chain seq x y z
N MET A 1 -47.72 -2.57 -23.69
CA MET A 1 -46.67 -3.60 -23.66
C MET A 1 -45.28 -3.05 -23.99
N GLU A 2 -45.16 -2.03 -24.84
CA GLU A 2 -43.87 -1.38 -25.19
C GLU A 2 -43.11 -0.77 -24.00
N ASN A 3 -43.81 -0.33 -22.95
CA ASN A 3 -43.24 0.38 -21.80
C ASN A 3 -42.45 -0.51 -20.81
N VAL A 4 -42.61 -1.83 -20.88
CA VAL A 4 -41.90 -2.78 -19.98
C VAL A 4 -40.60 -3.24 -20.64
N ILE A 5 -40.64 -3.48 -21.95
CA ILE A 5 -39.48 -3.91 -22.74
C ILE A 5 -38.46 -2.76 -22.85
N SER A 6 -38.91 -1.52 -23.06
CA SER A 6 -38.02 -0.35 -23.07
C SER A 6 -37.33 -0.13 -21.73
N LYS A 7 -38.05 -0.34 -20.62
CA LYS A 7 -37.52 -0.20 -19.25
C LYS A 7 -36.47 -1.26 -18.93
N LEU A 8 -36.71 -2.51 -19.34
CA LEU A 8 -35.74 -3.61 -19.22
C LEU A 8 -34.46 -3.36 -20.04
N PHE A 9 -34.58 -2.89 -21.28
CA PHE A 9 -33.43 -2.56 -22.11
C PHE A 9 -32.62 -1.37 -21.56
N TYR A 10 -33.29 -0.33 -21.06
CA TYR A 10 -32.63 0.84 -20.47
C TYR A 10 -31.91 0.49 -19.16
N SER A 11 -32.55 -0.28 -18.29
CA SER A 11 -31.94 -0.71 -17.02
C SER A 11 -30.72 -1.60 -17.26
N ASN A 12 -30.80 -2.60 -18.14
CA ASN A 12 -29.66 -3.46 -18.48
C ASN A 12 -28.47 -2.70 -19.07
N HIS A 13 -28.72 -1.72 -19.94
CA HIS A 13 -27.65 -0.88 -20.48
C HIS A 13 -27.02 0.01 -19.40
N LEU A 14 -27.81 0.55 -18.47
CA LEU A 14 -27.30 1.38 -17.37
C LEU A 14 -26.47 0.56 -16.38
N TYR A 15 -26.89 -0.67 -16.05
CA TYR A 15 -26.14 -1.56 -15.17
C TYR A 15 -24.80 -1.95 -15.80
N MET A 16 -24.79 -2.41 -17.06
CA MET A 16 -23.54 -2.79 -17.73
C MET A 16 -22.56 -1.63 -17.84
N LYS A 17 -23.05 -0.40 -18.05
CA LYS A 17 -22.21 0.80 -18.07
C LYS A 17 -21.58 1.13 -16.71
N ASN A 18 -22.37 1.07 -15.63
CA ASN A 18 -21.85 1.33 -14.29
C ASN A 18 -20.88 0.25 -13.83
N LEU A 19 -21.11 -0.99 -14.25
CA LEU A 19 -20.26 -2.13 -13.90
C LEU A 19 -18.95 -2.12 -14.68
N TRP A 20 -19.00 -1.78 -15.97
CA TRP A 20 -17.81 -1.49 -16.77
C TRP A 20 -16.98 -0.37 -16.13
N ARG A 21 -17.63 0.71 -15.70
CA ARG A 21 -16.97 1.83 -15.02
C ARG A 21 -16.30 1.39 -13.72
N TYR A 22 -16.94 0.52 -12.93
CA TYR A 22 -16.33 -0.03 -11.72
C TYR A 22 -15.07 -0.86 -12.00
N ILE A 23 -15.12 -1.75 -13.00
CA ILE A 23 -13.95 -2.54 -13.41
C ILE A 23 -12.83 -1.63 -13.93
N GLU A 24 -13.17 -0.62 -14.73
CA GLU A 24 -12.22 0.34 -15.28
C GLU A 24 -11.54 1.17 -14.18
N LEU A 25 -12.29 1.57 -13.15
CA LEU A 25 -11.75 2.26 -11.97
C LEU A 25 -10.84 1.35 -11.16
N LEU A 26 -11.26 0.12 -10.87
CA LEU A 26 -10.42 -0.87 -10.16
C LEU A 26 -9.10 -1.12 -10.89
N ALA A 27 -9.16 -1.32 -12.22
CA ALA A 27 -8.00 -1.58 -13.05
C ALA A 27 -7.06 -0.37 -13.13
N ASN A 28 -7.60 0.79 -13.51
CA ASN A 28 -6.77 1.95 -13.88
C ASN A 28 -6.37 2.81 -12.69
N ASN A 29 -7.21 2.89 -11.65
CA ASN A 29 -6.96 3.77 -10.51
C ASN A 29 -6.38 3.05 -9.31
N ILE A 30 -6.56 1.73 -9.18
CA ILE A 30 -6.13 0.99 -8.00
C ILE A 30 -5.01 0.01 -8.35
N THR A 31 -5.29 -1.01 -9.16
CA THR A 31 -4.30 -2.07 -9.44
C THR A 31 -3.12 -1.56 -10.26
N HIS A 32 -3.34 -0.97 -11.43
CA HIS A 32 -2.25 -0.54 -12.31
C HIS A 32 -1.28 0.47 -11.66
N PRO A 33 -1.75 1.51 -10.93
CA PRO A 33 -0.85 2.44 -10.24
C PRO A 33 -0.05 1.78 -9.12
N LEU A 34 -0.67 0.89 -8.33
CA LEU A 34 0.02 0.15 -7.28
C LEU A 34 1.14 -0.72 -7.87
N PHE A 35 0.87 -1.46 -8.95
CA PHE A 35 1.89 -2.27 -9.63
C PHE A 35 3.06 -1.45 -10.21
N LYS A 36 2.84 -0.19 -10.58
CA LYS A 36 3.90 0.68 -11.13
C LYS A 36 4.74 1.36 -10.04
N ILE A 37 4.12 1.74 -8.93
CA ILE A 37 4.77 2.50 -7.86
C ILE A 37 5.55 1.57 -6.93
N LEU A 38 5.01 0.37 -6.65
CA LEU A 38 5.60 -0.55 -5.69
C LEU A 38 7.04 -0.97 -6.04
N PRO A 39 7.36 -1.39 -7.28
CA PRO A 39 8.71 -1.82 -7.61
C PRO A 39 9.71 -0.67 -7.50
N ASN A 40 9.30 0.53 -7.93
CA ASN A 40 10.16 1.72 -7.91
C ASN A 40 10.38 2.28 -6.49
N GLY A 41 9.37 2.21 -5.62
CA GLY A 41 9.48 2.61 -4.22
C GLY A 41 10.40 1.66 -3.44
N ILE A 42 10.22 0.36 -3.62
CA ILE A 42 11.02 -0.68 -2.96
C ILE A 42 12.48 -0.65 -3.44
N TRP A 43 12.72 -0.45 -4.75
CA TRP A 43 14.07 -0.27 -5.28
C TRP A 43 14.78 0.95 -4.66
N LYS A 44 14.08 2.06 -4.47
CA LYS A 44 14.68 3.24 -3.84
C LYS A 44 15.02 3.02 -2.37
N VAL A 45 14.19 2.28 -1.64
CA VAL A 45 14.45 1.94 -0.22
C VAL A 45 15.67 1.05 -0.09
N SER A 46 15.85 0.07 -0.99
CA SER A 46 17.02 -0.84 -0.97
C SER A 46 18.34 -0.17 -1.36
N VAL A 47 18.32 0.84 -2.24
CA VAL A 47 19.54 1.55 -2.71
C VAL A 47 20.03 2.62 -1.71
N LEU A 48 19.16 3.11 -0.82
CA LEU A 48 19.46 4.25 0.07
C LEU A 48 19.98 3.86 1.47
N ALA A 49 20.32 2.59 1.71
CA ALA A 49 20.69 2.05 3.03
C ALA A 49 22.03 2.58 3.62
N GLU A 50 22.52 3.74 3.16
CA GLU A 50 23.59 4.50 3.79
C GLU A 50 23.06 5.34 4.97
N PRO A 51 23.88 5.63 5.99
CA PRO A 51 23.45 6.29 7.22
C PRO A 51 22.84 7.69 7.02
N ILE A 52 23.16 8.39 5.92
CA ILE A 52 22.63 9.70 5.54
C ILE A 52 21.22 9.58 4.90
N GLY A 53 20.86 8.40 4.37
CA GLY A 53 19.59 8.11 3.70
C GLY A 53 18.41 7.79 4.63
N ARG A 54 18.65 7.51 5.92
CA ARG A 54 17.64 6.99 6.86
C ARG A 54 16.38 7.85 7.00
N LYS A 55 16.53 9.17 7.18
CA LYS A 55 15.39 10.11 7.22
C LYS A 55 14.64 10.17 5.90
N SER A 56 15.35 10.04 4.77
CA SER A 56 14.74 10.03 3.45
C SER A 56 13.98 8.73 3.19
N ILE A 57 14.51 7.58 3.63
CA ILE A 57 13.84 6.28 3.56
C ILE A 57 12.56 6.29 4.41
N ARG A 58 12.63 6.75 5.67
CA ARG A 58 11.46 6.79 6.56
C ARG A 58 10.34 7.65 5.97
N LYS A 59 10.66 8.85 5.49
CA LYS A 59 9.70 9.72 4.79
C LYS A 59 9.14 9.07 3.52
N THR A 60 9.94 8.29 2.80
CA THR A 60 9.48 7.55 1.62
C THR A 60 8.49 6.45 1.99
N LEU A 61 8.73 5.71 3.07
CA LEU A 61 7.82 4.70 3.58
C LEU A 61 6.52 5.30 4.13
N GLU A 62 6.61 6.39 4.89
CA GLU A 62 5.43 7.13 5.36
C GLU A 62 4.55 7.59 4.20
N ASN A 63 5.16 8.16 3.15
CA ASN A 63 4.44 8.56 1.95
C ASN A 63 3.81 7.37 1.22
N LEU A 64 4.51 6.23 1.13
CA LEU A 64 4.00 5.01 0.52
C LEU A 64 2.82 4.44 1.31
N LYS A 65 2.92 4.41 2.65
CA LYS A 65 1.86 3.98 3.56
C LYS A 65 0.62 4.87 3.41
N ALA A 66 0.80 6.19 3.40
CA ALA A 66 -0.28 7.15 3.18
C ALA A 66 -0.95 6.94 1.81
N TYR A 67 -0.17 6.68 0.76
CA TYR A 67 -0.70 6.38 -0.57
C TYR A 67 -1.52 5.08 -0.60
N ILE A 68 -1.01 4.00 0.01
CA ILE A 68 -1.72 2.71 0.10
C ILE A 68 -3.02 2.89 0.89
N ASN A 69 -3.00 3.62 2.01
CA ASN A 69 -4.20 3.93 2.79
C ASN A 69 -5.25 4.70 1.98
N LEU A 70 -4.83 5.72 1.21
CA LEU A 70 -5.73 6.46 0.33
C LEU A 70 -6.39 5.53 -0.71
N LYS A 71 -5.63 4.58 -1.28
CA LYS A 71 -6.16 3.60 -2.24
C LYS A 71 -7.10 2.59 -1.58
N SER A 72 -6.79 2.15 -0.36
CA SER A 72 -7.67 1.33 0.46
C SER A 72 -9.00 2.03 0.72
N ASP A 73 -8.97 3.30 1.13
CA ASP A 73 -10.21 4.05 1.44
C ASP A 73 -11.04 4.33 0.20
N LEU A 74 -10.40 4.61 -0.94
CA LEU A 74 -11.08 4.70 -2.23
C LEU A 74 -11.78 3.38 -2.59
N LEU A 75 -11.07 2.25 -2.45
CA LEU A 75 -11.64 0.92 -2.71
C LEU A 75 -12.89 0.66 -1.87
N LYS A 76 -12.86 0.98 -0.56
CA LYS A 76 -14.01 0.79 0.33
C LYS A 76 -15.22 1.60 -0.10
N ILE A 77 -15.02 2.81 -0.61
CA ILE A 77 -16.12 3.65 -1.13
C ILE A 77 -16.68 3.02 -2.40
N GLU A 78 -15.81 2.59 -3.32
CA GLU A 78 -16.23 1.95 -4.57
C GLU A 78 -16.95 0.63 -4.34
N GLU A 79 -16.49 -0.20 -3.40
CA GLU A 79 -17.16 -1.43 -2.98
C GLU A 79 -18.57 -1.17 -2.46
N LYS A 80 -18.75 -0.16 -1.59
CA LYS A 80 -20.09 0.21 -1.09
C LYS A 80 -21.04 0.58 -2.23
N CYS A 81 -20.59 1.42 -3.16
CA CYS A 81 -21.39 1.80 -4.33
C CYS A 81 -21.72 0.58 -5.21
N PHE A 82 -20.77 -0.36 -5.35
CA PHE A 82 -20.98 -1.58 -6.11
C PHE A 82 -21.99 -2.52 -5.44
N TYR A 83 -21.92 -2.72 -4.13
CA TYR A 83 -22.90 -3.52 -3.38
C TYR A 83 -24.32 -2.92 -3.43
N GLU A 84 -24.44 -1.60 -3.32
CA GLU A 84 -25.74 -0.93 -3.48
C GLU A 84 -26.31 -1.15 -4.89
N MET A 85 -25.46 -1.06 -5.91
CA MET A 85 -25.84 -1.34 -7.29
C MET A 85 -26.26 -2.80 -7.49
N LEU A 86 -25.53 -3.76 -6.92
CA LEU A 86 -25.88 -5.18 -6.95
C LEU A 86 -27.24 -5.44 -6.29
N GLU A 87 -27.52 -4.84 -5.13
CA GLU A 87 -28.80 -4.97 -4.45
C GLU A 87 -29.96 -4.36 -5.26
N ASN A 88 -29.72 -3.27 -5.98
CA ASN A 88 -30.72 -2.71 -6.91
C ASN A 88 -30.97 -3.63 -8.10
N ILE A 89 -29.91 -4.17 -8.72
CA ILE A 89 -29.99 -5.18 -9.79
C ILE A 89 -30.79 -6.40 -9.31
N ARG A 90 -30.50 -6.89 -8.11
CA ARG A 90 -31.18 -8.04 -7.51
C ARG A 90 -32.68 -7.82 -7.31
N LYS A 91 -33.11 -6.58 -7.02
CA LYS A 91 -34.53 -6.23 -6.88
C LYS A 91 -35.24 -6.12 -8.23
N ASP A 92 -34.53 -5.70 -9.27
CA ASP A 92 -35.09 -5.46 -10.60
C ASP A 92 -35.06 -6.69 -11.52
N ILE A 93 -34.13 -7.62 -11.31
CA ILE A 93 -34.00 -8.85 -12.10
C ILE A 93 -34.84 -9.98 -11.49
N ASN A 94 -35.83 -10.46 -12.26
CA ASN A 94 -36.46 -11.76 -11.99
C ASN A 94 -35.49 -12.86 -12.44
N ILE A 95 -34.73 -13.38 -11.49
CA ILE A 95 -33.56 -14.27 -11.63
C ILE A 95 -33.88 -15.48 -12.52
N LYS A 96 -33.58 -15.39 -13.82
CA LYS A 96 -33.63 -16.56 -14.73
C LYS A 96 -32.34 -16.79 -15.52
N ASP A 97 -31.47 -15.79 -15.67
CA ASP A 97 -30.23 -15.95 -16.44
C ASP A 97 -29.00 -16.16 -15.54
N LYS A 98 -28.59 -17.43 -15.43
CA LYS A 98 -27.44 -17.91 -14.65
C LYS A 98 -26.12 -17.20 -15.02
N LYS A 99 -25.97 -16.77 -16.28
CA LYS A 99 -24.75 -16.11 -16.78
C LYS A 99 -24.48 -14.76 -16.14
N GLU A 100 -25.53 -14.00 -15.84
CA GLU A 100 -25.39 -12.68 -15.20
C GLU A 100 -24.94 -12.85 -13.74
N ILE A 101 -25.49 -13.84 -13.02
CA ILE A 101 -25.05 -14.17 -11.66
C ILE A 101 -23.58 -14.57 -11.63
N ASP A 102 -23.17 -15.49 -12.52
CA ASP A 102 -21.78 -15.96 -12.57
C ASP A 102 -20.79 -14.81 -12.86
N PHE A 103 -21.16 -13.87 -13.73
CA PHE A 103 -20.36 -12.68 -14.01
C PHE A 103 -20.27 -11.72 -12.81
N LEU A 104 -21.39 -11.45 -12.12
CA LEU A 104 -21.39 -10.61 -10.92
C LEU A 104 -20.53 -11.23 -9.80
N SER A 105 -20.57 -12.55 -9.65
CA SER A 105 -19.70 -13.28 -8.71
C SER A 105 -18.23 -13.13 -9.07
N ALA A 106 -17.86 -13.28 -10.35
CA ALA A 106 -16.46 -13.10 -10.77
C ALA A 106 -15.93 -11.68 -10.50
N VAL A 107 -16.79 -10.66 -10.62
CA VAL A 107 -16.43 -9.26 -10.32
C VAL A 107 -16.26 -9.02 -8.82
N LEU A 108 -17.13 -9.62 -7.99
CA LEU A 108 -16.97 -9.61 -6.53
C LEU A 108 -15.66 -10.29 -6.11
N ASP A 109 -15.37 -11.47 -6.65
CA ASP A 109 -14.14 -12.20 -6.36
C ASP A 109 -12.90 -11.39 -6.75
N TYR A 110 -12.93 -10.71 -7.89
CA TYR A 110 -11.87 -9.80 -8.31
C TYR A 110 -11.69 -8.62 -7.33
N SER A 111 -12.78 -7.96 -6.91
CA SER A 111 -12.70 -6.88 -5.90
C SER A 111 -12.09 -7.36 -4.59
N ASN A 112 -12.54 -8.52 -4.10
CA ASN A 112 -12.01 -9.13 -2.88
C ASN A 112 -10.51 -9.40 -3.03
N GLY A 113 -10.07 -9.91 -4.17
CA GLY A 113 -8.65 -10.12 -4.47
C GLY A 113 -7.83 -8.82 -4.46
N VAL A 114 -8.38 -7.72 -4.98
CA VAL A 114 -7.74 -6.39 -4.92
C VAL A 114 -7.66 -5.90 -3.46
N SER A 115 -8.71 -6.08 -2.68
CA SER A 115 -8.76 -5.72 -1.25
C SER A 115 -7.69 -6.48 -0.44
N ASP A 116 -7.60 -7.79 -0.65
CA ASP A 116 -6.58 -8.64 -0.02
C ASP A 116 -5.16 -8.22 -0.44
N PHE A 117 -4.95 -7.89 -1.72
CA PHE A 117 -3.67 -7.40 -2.21
C PHE A 117 -3.26 -6.10 -1.51
N ILE A 118 -4.16 -5.11 -1.42
CA ILE A 118 -3.89 -3.84 -0.72
C ILE A 118 -3.54 -4.09 0.75
N ARG A 119 -4.25 -5.01 1.42
CA ARG A 119 -3.96 -5.39 2.81
C ARG A 119 -2.57 -6.01 2.95
N ALA A 120 -2.20 -6.92 2.05
CA ALA A 120 -0.87 -7.52 2.05
C ALA A 120 0.24 -6.47 1.85
N LEU A 121 0.00 -5.47 0.99
CA LEU A 121 0.93 -4.35 0.80
C LEU A 121 1.10 -3.50 2.06
N LEU A 122 0.01 -3.23 2.78
CA LEU A 122 0.07 -2.47 4.02
C LEU A 122 0.95 -3.19 5.05
N LEU A 123 0.73 -4.49 5.24
CA LEU A 123 1.52 -5.32 6.15
C LEU A 123 3.00 -5.36 5.75
N TYR A 124 3.28 -5.42 4.44
CA TYR A 124 4.66 -5.39 3.95
C TYR A 124 5.36 -4.06 4.27
N VAL A 125 4.68 -2.92 4.10
CA VAL A 125 5.24 -1.61 4.47
C VAL A 125 5.47 -1.50 5.97
N GLU A 126 4.55 -2.00 6.79
CA GLU A 126 4.71 -2.04 8.26
C GLU A 126 5.92 -2.90 8.69
N ALA A 127 6.13 -4.04 8.03
CA ALA A 127 7.31 -4.87 8.27
C ALA A 127 8.62 -4.15 7.90
N LEU A 128 8.63 -3.38 6.80
CA LEU A 128 9.79 -2.56 6.43
C LEU A 128 10.05 -1.42 7.42
N GLU A 129 9.00 -0.77 7.93
CA GLU A 129 9.13 0.24 8.99
C GLU A 129 9.77 -0.37 10.25
N SER A 130 9.29 -1.54 10.69
CA SER A 130 9.85 -2.26 11.84
C SER A 130 11.32 -2.62 11.63
N TYR A 131 11.67 -3.16 10.46
CA TYR A 131 13.04 -3.53 10.15
C TYR A 131 14.01 -2.35 10.21
N ILE A 132 13.60 -1.18 9.69
CA ILE A 132 14.42 0.02 9.74
C ILE A 132 14.59 0.53 11.17
N SER A 133 13.54 0.45 12.00
CA SER A 133 13.63 0.80 13.41
C SER A 133 14.65 -0.06 14.16
N GLU A 134 14.64 -1.39 13.96
CA GLU A 134 15.63 -2.29 14.57
C GLU A 134 17.06 -1.99 14.10
N LEU A 135 17.22 -1.68 12.82
CA LEU A 135 18.51 -1.30 12.25
C LEU A 135 19.01 0.01 12.88
N ASP A 136 18.13 1.01 13.05
CA ASP A 136 18.46 2.28 13.69
C ASP A 136 18.93 2.09 15.14
N GLU A 137 18.21 1.29 15.93
CA GLU A 137 18.59 0.97 17.31
C GLU A 137 19.96 0.29 17.39
N THR A 138 20.23 -0.64 16.47
CA THR A 138 21.52 -1.34 16.39
C THR A 138 22.66 -0.37 16.04
N PHE A 139 22.44 0.53 15.09
CA PHE A 139 23.42 1.54 14.71
C PHE A 139 23.72 2.52 15.84
N ASP A 140 22.68 2.99 16.55
CA ASP A 140 22.84 3.93 17.65
C ASP A 140 23.61 3.28 18.82
N SER A 141 23.33 2.01 19.13
CA SER A 141 24.10 1.25 20.14
C SER A 141 25.58 1.14 19.78
N LEU A 142 25.89 0.77 18.52
CA LEU A 142 27.28 0.65 18.06
C LEU A 142 28.01 2.00 18.11
N LEU A 143 27.30 3.10 17.82
CA LEU A 143 27.88 4.44 17.84
C LEU A 143 28.21 4.89 19.27
N GLU A 144 27.33 4.60 20.23
CA GLU A 144 27.59 4.85 21.65
C GLU A 144 28.73 4.00 22.21
N ASP A 145 28.81 2.72 21.82
CA ASP A 145 29.90 1.83 22.22
C ASP A 145 31.25 2.30 21.67
N ALA A 146 31.29 2.69 20.39
CA ALA A 146 32.49 3.25 19.76
C ALA A 146 32.94 4.55 20.45
N LYS A 147 31.99 5.41 20.83
CA LYS A 147 32.26 6.65 21.55
C LYS A 147 32.84 6.39 22.93
N LYS A 148 32.25 5.48 23.71
CA LYS A 148 32.79 5.05 25.01
C LYS A 148 34.20 4.49 24.90
N SER A 149 34.44 3.64 23.90
CA SER A 149 35.77 3.06 23.67
C SER A 149 36.82 4.13 23.34
N ALA A 150 36.45 5.12 22.52
CA ALA A 150 37.32 6.25 22.20
C ALA A 150 37.60 7.13 23.44
N GLU A 151 36.59 7.40 24.27
CA GLU A 151 36.75 8.16 25.52
C GLU A 151 37.68 7.43 26.52
N GLN A 152 37.56 6.11 26.64
CA GLN A 152 38.44 5.29 27.47
C GLN A 152 39.88 5.33 26.96
N GLN A 153 40.10 5.17 25.65
CA GLN A 153 41.44 5.27 25.05
C GLN A 153 42.06 6.65 25.27
N MET A 154 41.28 7.73 25.21
CA MET A 154 41.78 9.09 25.51
C MET A 154 42.14 9.30 26.99
N GLN A 155 41.50 8.59 27.92
CA GLN A 155 41.83 8.63 29.35
C GLN A 155 43.06 7.79 29.70
N GLU A 156 43.33 6.73 28.93
CA GLU A 156 44.49 5.85 29.12
C GLU A 156 45.79 6.35 28.46
N ILE A 157 45.74 7.41 27.63
CA ILE A 157 46.96 8.07 27.13
C ILE A 157 47.70 8.71 28.32
N PRO A 158 48.93 8.29 28.65
CA PRO A 158 49.67 8.86 29.77
C PRO A 158 49.92 10.35 29.52
N ARG A 159 49.40 11.21 30.41
CA ARG A 159 49.69 12.66 30.40
C ARG A 159 51.13 12.98 30.81
N ASP A 160 51.91 11.98 31.21
CA ASP A 160 53.29 12.11 31.65
C ASP A 160 54.26 11.65 30.56
N LYS A 161 54.39 12.41 29.47
CA LYS A 161 55.69 12.50 28.79
C LYS A 161 56.33 13.82 29.22
N PRO A 162 57.41 13.80 30.02
CA PRO A 162 58.14 15.01 30.34
C PRO A 162 58.69 15.63 29.06
N SER A 163 58.61 16.96 28.95
CA SER A 163 59.19 17.71 27.84
C SER A 163 60.69 17.45 27.78
N PHE A 164 61.13 16.71 26.76
CA PHE A 164 62.53 16.53 26.42
C PHE A 164 63.07 17.82 25.77
N TYR A 165 63.25 18.85 26.59
CA TYR A 165 64.14 19.96 26.29
C TYR A 165 64.84 20.31 27.61
N GLY A 166 66.06 19.80 27.75
CA GLY A 166 67.06 20.31 28.68
C GLY A 166 67.86 21.43 28.04
#